data_AF-A0A9N9R6Q5-F1
#
_entry.id   AF-A0A9N9R6Q5-F1
#
_cell.length_a   1.000
_cell.length_b   1.000
_cell.length_c   1.000
_cell.angle_alpha   90.00
_cell.angle_beta   90.00
_cell.angle_gamma   90.00
#
_symmetry.space_group_name_H-M   'P 1'
#
loop_
_entity.id
_entity.type
_entity.pdbx_description
1 polymer ?
#
loop_
_entity_poly.entity_id
_entity_poly.type
_entity_poly.pdbx_seq_one_letter_code
_entity_poly.pdbx_strand_id
1 'polypeptide(L)'
;MSFPALRQPNIIVQEKSKKIENEIQNVIVSLKNNKNLVVSSDAYHGILMGRNMFRCVFCRAEMELEFKFKDAHVNSQKHKKVLENYPHTEEHGENLIRKVDKISYYCTLCNVIVSNPFLIRHIGSEVHSQELQKAVTRALIYEPAK
;
A
#
# COMPACT_ATOMS: atom_id res chain seq x y z
N MET A 1 19.29 -39.89 28.96
CA MET A 1 19.48 -38.62 28.23
C MET A 1 18.27 -38.41 27.33
N SER A 2 17.23 -37.79 27.86
CA SER A 2 15.92 -37.63 27.22
C SER A 2 15.92 -36.36 26.37
N PHE A 3 15.66 -36.50 25.06
CA PHE A 3 15.52 -35.39 24.14
C PHE A 3 14.31 -34.52 24.54
N PRO A 4 14.42 -33.17 24.53
CA PRO A 4 13.26 -32.31 24.74
C PRO A 4 12.29 -32.47 23.56
N ALA A 5 11.01 -32.72 23.87
CA ALA A 5 9.95 -32.81 22.89
C ALA A 5 9.86 -31.52 22.07
N LEU A 6 10.01 -31.65 20.74
CA LEU A 6 9.70 -30.58 19.78
C LEU A 6 8.23 -30.18 20.01
N ARG A 7 7.98 -28.94 20.44
CA ARG A 7 6.62 -28.37 20.47
C ARG A 7 6.08 -28.33 19.05
N GLN A 8 5.30 -29.35 18.69
CA GLN A 8 4.42 -29.33 17.54
C GLN A 8 3.21 -28.42 17.82
N PRO A 9 2.56 -27.90 16.76
CA PRO A 9 1.76 -26.67 16.80
C PRO A 9 0.40 -26.94 17.44
N ASN A 10 -0.05 -26.05 18.34
CA ASN A 10 -1.37 -26.18 18.95
C ASN A 10 -2.39 -25.26 18.28
N ILE A 11 -3.31 -25.92 17.58
CA ILE A 11 -4.75 -25.66 17.52
C ILE A 11 -5.21 -24.49 16.65
N ILE A 12 -5.75 -24.91 15.52
CA ILE A 12 -6.72 -24.22 14.67
C ILE A 12 -7.89 -23.75 15.55
N VAL A 13 -8.02 -22.44 15.74
CA VAL A 13 -9.31 -21.81 15.96
C VAL A 13 -9.72 -21.24 14.62
N GLN A 14 -10.69 -21.90 13.98
CA GLN A 14 -11.44 -21.31 12.87
C GLN A 14 -12.26 -20.15 13.43
N GLU A 15 -11.64 -18.98 13.59
CA GLU A 15 -12.39 -17.75 13.63
C GLU A 15 -12.94 -17.55 12.23
N LYS A 16 -14.26 -17.77 12.13
CA LYS A 16 -15.08 -17.52 10.95
C LYS A 16 -14.56 -16.29 10.22
N SER A 17 -13.83 -16.54 9.15
CA SER A 17 -13.45 -15.54 8.17
C SER A 17 -14.73 -14.88 7.71
N LYS A 18 -15.05 -13.71 8.27
CA LYS A 18 -15.97 -12.79 7.62
C LYS A 18 -15.32 -12.54 6.27
N LYS A 19 -15.85 -13.21 5.24
CA LYS A 19 -15.62 -12.84 3.85
C LYS A 19 -16.10 -11.40 3.74
N ILE A 20 -15.17 -10.47 3.92
CA ILE A 20 -15.36 -9.09 3.54
C ILE A 20 -15.01 -9.10 2.07
N GLU A 21 -16.00 -9.43 1.24
CA GLU A 21 -15.96 -9.16 -0.18
C GLU A 21 -15.96 -7.64 -0.32
N ASN A 22 -14.76 -7.05 -0.29
CA ASN A 22 -14.57 -5.64 -0.58
C ASN A 22 -14.11 -5.54 -2.01
N GLU A 23 -14.88 -4.83 -2.83
CA GLU A 23 -14.39 -4.36 -4.11
C GLU A 23 -13.14 -3.53 -3.85
N ILE A 24 -11.99 -4.01 -4.34
CA ILE A 24 -10.74 -3.27 -4.27
C ILE A 24 -10.95 -2.00 -5.09
N GLN A 25 -11.24 -0.89 -4.42
CA GLN A 25 -11.31 0.41 -5.06
C GLN A 25 -9.92 0.71 -5.64
N ASN A 26 -9.85 0.91 -6.94
CA ASN A 26 -8.60 1.24 -7.63
C ASN A 26 -8.60 2.72 -8.02
N VAL A 27 -7.40 3.29 -8.10
CA VAL A 27 -7.15 4.67 -8.49
C VAL A 27 -6.23 4.66 -9.71
N ILE A 28 -6.63 5.41 -10.75
CA ILE A 28 -5.80 5.65 -11.93
C ILE A 28 -4.85 6.80 -11.62
N VAL A 29 -3.55 6.56 -11.75
CA VAL A 29 -2.49 7.54 -11.58
C VAL A 29 -1.87 7.81 -12.96
N SER A 30 -2.10 9.01 -13.48
CA SER A 30 -1.50 9.46 -14.74
C SER A 30 -0.11 10.04 -14.49
N LEU A 31 0.89 9.48 -15.16
CA LEU A 31 2.27 9.92 -15.14
C LEU A 31 2.49 11.04 -16.17
N LYS A 32 3.56 11.84 -15.98
CA LYS A 32 3.94 12.92 -16.90
C LYS A 32 4.23 12.47 -18.35
N ASN A 33 4.54 11.19 -18.54
CA ASN A 33 4.80 10.61 -19.86
C ASN A 33 3.54 10.05 -20.54
N ASN A 34 2.34 10.48 -20.11
CA ASN A 34 1.04 10.01 -20.59
C ASN A 34 0.78 8.52 -20.37
N LYS A 35 1.57 7.84 -19.53
CA LYS A 35 1.25 6.48 -19.09
C LYS A 35 0.32 6.53 -17.88
N ASN A 36 -0.61 5.59 -17.82
CA ASN A 36 -1.48 5.40 -16.67
C ASN A 36 -1.05 4.16 -15.90
N LEU A 37 -1.09 4.25 -14.58
CA LEU A 37 -0.90 3.12 -13.67
C LEU A 37 -2.13 2.99 -12.80
N VAL A 38 -2.60 1.76 -12.58
CA VAL A 38 -3.74 1.50 -11.69
C VAL A 38 -3.25 0.86 -10.41
N VAL A 39 -3.45 1.57 -9.30
CA VAL A 39 -3.05 1.14 -7.96
C VAL A 39 -4.27 1.03 -7.06
N SER A 40 -4.18 0.29 -5.95
CA SER A 40 -5.28 0.26 -4.98
C SER A 40 -5.43 1.61 -4.28
N SER A 41 -6.66 1.96 -3.93
CA SER A 41 -6.99 3.18 -3.19
C SER A 41 -6.23 3.23 -1.86
N ASP A 42 -6.15 2.10 -1.15
CA ASP A 42 -5.39 1.99 0.10
C ASP A 42 -3.91 2.36 -0.12
N ALA A 43 -3.29 1.84 -1.19
CA ALA A 43 -1.89 2.14 -1.47
C ALA A 43 -1.68 3.58 -1.93
N TYR A 44 -2.60 4.15 -2.70
CA TYR A 44 -2.54 5.56 -3.10
C TYR A 44 -2.60 6.52 -1.90
N HIS A 45 -3.49 6.23 -0.94
CA HIS A 45 -3.68 7.02 0.27
C HIS A 45 -2.69 6.66 1.41
N GLY A 46 -1.83 5.65 1.21
CA GLY A 46 -0.82 5.25 2.20
C GLY A 46 -1.42 4.54 3.42
N ILE A 47 -2.45 3.71 3.21
CA ILE A 47 -3.08 2.90 4.24
C ILE A 47 -2.39 1.52 4.28
N LEU A 48 -1.70 1.27 5.39
CA LEU A 48 -1.11 -0.02 5.72
C LEU A 48 -2.06 -0.81 6.61
N MET A 49 -2.22 -2.10 6.30
CA MET A 49 -2.94 -3.04 7.16
C MET A 49 -1.94 -3.66 8.14
N GLY A 50 -2.09 -3.36 9.43
CA GLY A 50 -1.42 -4.08 10.52
C GLY A 50 -2.23 -5.31 10.95
N ARG A 51 -1.80 -5.98 12.04
CA ARG A 51 -2.51 -7.19 12.52
C ARG A 51 -3.97 -6.90 12.87
N ASN A 52 -4.22 -5.83 13.64
CA ASN A 52 -5.55 -5.51 14.19
C ASN A 52 -5.94 -4.04 13.98
N MET A 53 -5.26 -3.31 13.09
CA MET A 53 -5.49 -1.89 12.86
C MET A 53 -5.05 -1.45 11.47
N PHE A 54 -5.67 -0.40 10.95
CA PHE A 54 -5.16 0.35 9.81
C PHE A 54 -4.24 1.47 10.27
N ARG A 55 -3.19 1.73 9.50
CA ARG A 55 -2.27 2.84 9.76
C ARG A 55 -2.06 3.67 8.51
N CYS A 56 -2.28 4.97 8.62
CA CYS A 56 -1.95 5.92 7.57
C CYS A 56 -0.50 6.39 7.72
N VAL A 57 0.30 6.19 6.68
CA VAL A 57 1.72 6.57 6.67
C VAL A 57 1.89 8.09 6.73
N PHE A 58 1.09 8.84 5.97
CA PHE A 58 1.24 10.29 5.83
C PHE A 58 0.70 11.05 7.03
N CYS A 59 -0.45 10.63 7.56
CA CYS A 59 -1.06 11.25 8.74
C CYS A 59 -0.48 10.74 10.06
N ARG A 60 0.32 9.66 10.04
CA ARG A 60 0.80 8.93 11.22
C ARG A 60 -0.35 8.58 12.19
N ALA A 61 -1.51 8.27 11.63
CA ALA A 61 -2.72 7.97 12.37
C ALA A 61 -3.00 6.46 12.34
N GLU A 62 -3.43 5.93 13.47
CA GLU A 62 -3.88 4.55 13.62
C GLU A 62 -5.41 4.54 13.73
N MET A 63 -6.04 3.53 13.15
CA MET A 63 -7.48 3.37 13.06
C MET A 63 -7.83 1.92 13.32
N GLU A 64 -8.99 1.67 13.89
CA GLU A 64 -9.49 0.31 14.08
C GLU A 64 -9.64 -0.41 12.74
N LEU A 65 -9.58 -1.75 12.76
CA LEU A 65 -9.71 -2.60 11.57
C LEU A 65 -11.16 -2.67 11.04
N GLU A 66 -11.80 -1.51 10.91
CA GLU A 66 -13.11 -1.34 10.28
C GLU A 66 -13.02 -0.39 9.09
N PHE A 67 -13.63 -0.79 7.97
CA PHE A 67 -13.56 -0.06 6.70
C PHE A 67 -14.11 1.37 6.81
N LYS A 68 -15.19 1.57 7.58
CA LYS A 68 -15.80 2.87 7.83
C LYS A 68 -14.79 3.91 8.33
N PHE A 69 -13.82 3.50 9.16
CA PHE A 69 -12.85 4.43 9.74
C PHE A 69 -11.78 4.82 8.72
N LYS A 70 -11.25 3.85 7.95
CA LYS A 70 -10.30 4.20 6.89
C LYS A 70 -10.96 5.03 5.79
N ASP A 71 -12.20 4.72 5.42
CA ASP A 71 -12.94 5.45 4.38
C ASP A 71 -13.24 6.89 4.81
N ALA A 72 -13.68 7.07 6.06
CA ALA A 72 -13.86 8.41 6.63
C ALA A 72 -12.53 9.18 6.69
N HIS A 73 -11.43 8.50 7.01
CA HIS A 73 -10.10 9.11 7.07
C HIS A 73 -9.63 9.58 5.69
N VAL A 74 -9.61 8.71 4.67
CA VAL A 74 -9.12 9.06 3.32
C VAL A 74 -9.98 10.15 2.67
N ASN A 75 -11.29 10.17 2.97
CA ASN A 75 -12.20 11.19 2.47
C ASN A 75 -12.12 12.52 3.23
N SER A 76 -11.51 12.55 4.43
CA SER A 76 -11.39 13.75 5.22
C SER A 76 -10.55 14.83 4.52
N GLN A 77 -10.97 16.10 4.62
CA GLN A 77 -10.20 17.21 4.08
C GLN A 77 -8.79 17.30 4.69
N LYS A 78 -8.64 16.90 5.96
CA LYS A 78 -7.35 16.85 6.64
C LYS A 78 -6.40 15.89 5.93
N HIS A 79 -6.87 14.68 5.62
CA HIS A 79 -6.05 13.69 4.91
C HIS A 79 -5.65 14.20 3.52
N LYS A 80 -6.59 14.73 2.74
CA LYS A 80 -6.32 15.26 1.38
C LYS A 80 -5.25 16.35 1.39
N LYS A 81 -5.35 17.32 2.30
CA LYS A 81 -4.33 18.37 2.48
C LYS A 81 -2.96 17.81 2.89
N VAL A 82 -2.94 16.78 3.74
CA VAL A 82 -1.69 16.11 4.11
C VAL A 82 -1.09 15.40 2.88
N LEU A 83 -1.90 14.70 2.10
CA LEU A 83 -1.47 13.95 0.92
C LEU A 83 -0.85 14.84 -0.16
N GLU A 84 -1.36 16.06 -0.33
CA GLU A 84 -0.80 17.09 -1.24
C GLU A 84 0.65 17.47 -0.88
N ASN A 85 1.03 17.37 0.40
CA ASN A 85 2.39 17.65 0.86
C ASN A 85 3.37 16.48 0.60
N TYR A 86 2.87 15.33 0.13
CA TYR A 86 3.68 14.15 -0.17
C TYR A 86 3.54 13.74 -1.64
N PRO A 87 3.96 14.59 -2.60
CA PRO A 87 3.92 14.27 -4.01
C PRO A 87 4.88 13.11 -4.33
N HIS A 88 4.62 12.44 -5.46
CA HIS A 88 5.55 11.46 -6.01
C HIS A 88 6.86 12.14 -6.45
N THR A 89 8.00 11.53 -6.11
CA THR A 89 9.32 12.06 -6.43
C THR A 89 9.65 11.85 -7.90
N GLU A 90 10.03 12.91 -8.61
CA GLU A 90 10.36 12.85 -10.04
C GLU A 90 11.57 11.98 -10.33
N GLU A 91 12.56 11.93 -9.42
CA GLU A 91 13.76 11.09 -9.54
C GLU A 91 13.45 9.60 -9.73
N HIS A 92 12.30 9.14 -9.24
CA HIS A 92 11.91 7.74 -9.32
C HIS A 92 10.78 7.49 -10.33
N GLY A 93 10.38 8.52 -11.10
CA GLY A 93 9.51 8.43 -12.27
C GLY A 93 8.32 7.49 -12.10
N GLU A 94 8.34 6.40 -12.87
CA GLU A 94 7.24 5.41 -12.98
C GLU A 94 7.07 4.53 -11.73
N ASN A 95 7.98 4.59 -10.76
CA ASN A 95 7.97 3.73 -9.57
C ASN A 95 7.01 4.21 -8.47
N LEU A 96 6.34 5.36 -8.67
CA LEU A 96 5.38 5.95 -7.73
C LEU A 96 5.91 6.00 -6.28
N ILE A 97 7.14 6.46 -6.12
CA ILE A 97 7.78 6.64 -4.81
C ILE A 97 7.40 8.02 -4.24
N ARG A 98 7.07 8.08 -2.95
CA ARG A 98 6.85 9.32 -2.20
C ARG A 98 7.87 9.42 -1.08
N LYS A 99 8.43 10.61 -0.84
CA LYS A 99 9.35 10.84 0.28
C LYS A 99 8.54 11.16 1.54
N VAL A 100 8.60 10.31 2.56
CA VAL A 100 7.82 10.50 3.80
C VAL A 100 8.64 11.27 4.84
N ASP A 101 9.91 10.93 4.97
CA ASP A 101 10.84 11.52 5.93
C ASP A 101 12.23 11.68 5.30
N LYS A 102 13.19 12.22 6.06
CA LYS A 102 14.59 12.36 5.60
C LYS A 102 15.25 11.04 5.21
N ILE A 103 14.84 9.94 5.86
CA ILE A 103 15.46 8.62 5.74
C ILE A 103 14.52 7.54 5.21
N SER A 104 13.25 7.88 4.93
CA SER A 104 12.21 6.90 4.60
C SER A 104 11.39 7.34 3.41
N TYR A 105 11.13 6.38 2.53
CA TYR A 105 10.34 6.52 1.33
C TYR A 105 9.17 5.54 1.39
N TYR A 106 8.10 5.89 0.71
CA TYR A 106 6.92 5.06 0.57
C TYR A 106 6.75 4.65 -0.89
N CYS A 107 6.67 3.35 -1.13
CA CYS A 107 6.39 2.80 -2.45
C CYS A 107 4.87 2.59 -2.59
N THR A 108 4.25 3.35 -3.49
CA THR A 108 2.80 3.26 -3.74
C THR A 108 2.44 1.95 -4.46
N LEU A 109 3.35 1.38 -5.26
CA LEU A 109 3.11 0.14 -5.98
C LEU A 109 3.08 -1.07 -5.03
N CYS A 110 4.06 -1.14 -4.13
CA CYS A 110 4.19 -2.24 -3.19
C CYS A 110 3.44 -2.03 -1.86
N ASN A 111 2.91 -0.83 -1.61
CA ASN A 111 2.29 -0.44 -0.34
C ASN A 111 3.21 -0.69 0.88
N VAL A 112 4.47 -0.24 0.81
CA VAL A 112 5.48 -0.43 1.87
C VAL A 112 6.32 0.82 2.11
N ILE A 113 6.85 0.93 3.33
CA ILE A 113 7.84 1.93 3.70
C ILE A 113 9.24 1.32 3.57
N VAL A 114 10.14 2.02 2.89
CA VAL A 114 11.51 1.59 2.61
C VAL A 114 12.48 2.66 3.08
N SER A 115 13.51 2.28 3.82
CA SER A 115 14.57 3.20 4.21
C SER A 115 15.44 3.57 3.00
N ASN A 116 15.92 4.81 2.95
CA ASN A 116 16.76 5.36 1.89
C ASN A 116 17.87 4.41 1.39
N PRO A 117 18.74 3.80 2.24
CA PRO A 117 19.81 2.93 1.77
C PRO A 117 19.32 1.68 1.02
N PHE A 118 18.06 1.29 1.20
CA PHE A 118 17.47 0.11 0.56
C PHE A 118 16.53 0.45 -0.59
N LEU A 119 16.32 1.74 -0.88
CA LEU A 119 15.36 2.19 -1.89
C LEU A 119 15.73 1.68 -3.29
N ILE A 120 16.99 1.86 -3.71
CA ILE A 120 17.46 1.41 -5.02
C ILE A 120 17.36 -0.11 -5.14
N ARG A 121 17.73 -0.84 -4.09
CA ARG A 121 17.61 -2.31 -4.04
C ARG A 121 16.15 -2.76 -4.11
N HIS A 122 15.24 -2.04 -3.46
CA HIS A 122 13.81 -2.32 -3.51
C HIS A 122 13.26 -2.11 -4.93
N ILE A 123 13.56 -0.98 -5.56
CA ILE A 123 13.13 -0.67 -6.93
C ILE A 123 13.68 -1.71 -7.92
N GLY A 124 14.93 -2.13 -7.74
CA GLY A 124 15.54 -3.18 -8.57
C GLY A 124 15.11 -4.61 -8.23
N SER A 125 14.21 -4.81 -7.25
CA SER A 125 13.77 -6.16 -6.88
C SER A 125 12.75 -6.72 -7.87
N GLU A 126 12.75 -8.03 -8.01
CA GLU A 126 11.76 -8.74 -8.83
C GLU A 126 10.33 -8.49 -8.34
N VAL A 127 10.15 -8.45 -7.01
CA VAL A 127 8.85 -8.19 -6.38
C VAL A 127 8.29 -6.83 -6.80
N HIS A 128 9.11 -5.78 -6.77
CA HIS A 128 8.68 -4.45 -7.23
C HIS A 128 8.34 -4.44 -8.71
N SER A 129 9.15 -5.11 -9.53
CA SER A 129 8.93 -5.22 -10.97
C SER A 129 7.59 -5.91 -11.30
N GLN A 130 7.24 -6.97 -10.56
CA GLN A 130 5.96 -7.65 -10.70
C GLN A 130 4.77 -6.74 -10.33
N GLU A 131 4.87 -5.96 -9.24
CA GLU A 131 3.81 -5.02 -8.87
C GLU A 131 3.64 -3.88 -9.88
N LEU A 132 4.74 -3.37 -10.44
CA LEU A 132 4.69 -2.40 -11.53
C LEU A 132 3.97 -2.98 -12.75
N GLN A 133 4.32 -4.19 -13.19
CA GLN A 133 3.67 -4.85 -14.32
C GLN A 133 2.19 -5.10 -14.07
N LYS A 134 1.79 -5.47 -12.85
CA LYS A 134 0.37 -5.57 -12.47
C LYS A 134 -0.34 -4.23 -12.60
N ALA A 135 0.28 -3.13 -12.15
CA ALA A 135 -0.31 -1.80 -12.23
C ALA A 135 -0.49 -1.31 -13.68
N VAL A 136 0.50 -1.60 -14.55
CA VAL A 136 0.41 -1.33 -16.00
C VAL A 136 -0.67 -2.19 -16.64
N THR A 137 -0.69 -3.49 -16.37
CA THR A 137 -1.66 -4.44 -16.95
C THR A 137 -3.08 -4.05 -16.57
N ARG A 138 -3.30 -3.69 -15.30
CA ARG A 138 -4.60 -3.16 -14.85
C ARG A 138 -4.97 -1.90 -15.61
N ALA A 139 -4.05 -0.96 -15.84
CA ALA A 139 -4.35 0.26 -16.59
C ALA A 139 -4.77 0.02 -18.05
N LEU A 140 -4.31 -1.07 -18.68
CA LEU A 140 -4.71 -1.44 -20.04
C LEU A 140 -6.12 -2.04 -20.10
N ILE A 141 -6.56 -2.69 -19.02
CA ILE A 141 -7.85 -3.39 -18.94
C ILE A 141 -8.92 -2.48 -18.34
N TYR A 142 -8.53 -1.55 -17.47
CA TYR A 142 -9.45 -0.73 -16.70
C TYR A 142 -10.03 0.38 -17.58
N GLU A 143 -11.20 0.12 -18.16
CA GLU A 143 -12.05 1.18 -18.70
C GLU A 143 -12.67 1.94 -17.51
N PRO A 144 -12.51 3.27 -17.41
CA PRO A 144 -13.22 4.04 -16.40
C PRO A 144 -14.72 3.88 -16.64
N ALA A 145 -15.47 3.51 -15.60
CA ALA A 145 -16.93 3.47 -15.66
C ALA A 145 -17.44 4.85 -16.13
N LYS A 146 -18.15 4.84 -17.27
CA LYS A 146 -18.78 6.03 -17.88
C LYS A 146 -19.87 6.63 -16.99
#